data_AF-A0A819RYX9-F1
#
_entry.id   AF-A0A819RYX9-F1
#
_cell.length_a   1.000
_cell.length_b   1.000
_cell.length_c   1.000
_cell.angle_alpha   90.00
_cell.angle_beta   90.00
_cell.angle_gamma   90.00
#
_symmetry.space_group_name_H-M   'P 1'
#
loop_
_entity.id
_entity.type
_entity.pdbx_description
1 polymer ?
#
loop_
_entity_poly.entity_id
_entity_poly.type
_entity_poly.pdbx_seq_one_letter_code
_entity_poly.pdbx_strand_id
1 'polypeptide(L)'
;IIRKYFHFLAIIVYTSGILFDTNLLIMCSVAFIVLLLLLECMKIRNIAPLGNLIRNAWNMYEDEKDTGSMMVSHLFLIIGLSYPVWLADDNRRLAQLSGIISVGVGDSIASIVGSKLGTHKWPGTKRTLEGSLAGLFAQFIFIASMWYFGT
;
A
#
# COMPACT_ATOMS: atom_id res chain seq x y z
N ILE A 1 -13.12 8.35 1.21
CA ILE A 1 -12.10 9.39 0.85
C ILE A 1 -10.80 9.25 1.66
N ILE A 2 -10.86 9.05 2.98
CA ILE A 2 -9.71 8.91 3.89
C ILE A 2 -8.63 7.92 3.43
N ARG A 3 -9.02 6.74 2.92
CA ARG A 3 -8.06 5.73 2.39
C ARG A 3 -7.11 6.30 1.33
N LYS A 4 -7.61 7.17 0.45
CA LYS A 4 -6.79 7.78 -0.60
C LYS A 4 -5.76 8.75 -0.01
N TYR A 5 -6.13 9.50 1.04
CA TYR A 5 -5.21 10.38 1.75
C TYR A 5 -4.11 9.58 2.46
N PHE A 6 -4.47 8.49 3.15
CA PHE A 6 -3.47 7.63 3.79
C PHE A 6 -2.49 7.07 2.76
N HIS A 7 -3.01 6.58 1.64
CA HIS A 7 -2.20 6.00 0.58
C HIS A 7 -1.23 7.01 -0.04
N PHE A 8 -1.73 8.21 -0.34
CA PHE A 8 -0.91 9.31 -0.85
C PHE A 8 0.15 9.75 0.16
N LEU A 9 -0.22 9.88 1.44
CA LEU A 9 0.72 10.22 2.52
C LEU A 9 1.80 9.14 2.68
N ALA A 10 1.42 7.85 2.63
CA ALA A 10 2.37 6.74 2.71
C ALA A 10 3.37 6.79 1.55
N ILE A 11 2.91 7.04 0.31
CA ILE A 11 3.80 7.20 -0.85
C ILE A 11 4.79 8.36 -0.62
N ILE A 12 4.33 9.51 -0.13
CA ILE A 12 5.20 10.66 0.15
C ILE A 12 6.25 10.31 1.21
N VAL A 13 5.83 9.74 2.35
CA VAL A 13 6.73 9.41 3.47
C VAL A 13 7.76 8.36 3.07
N TYR A 14 7.37 7.33 2.32
CA TYR A 14 8.33 6.33 1.82
C TYR A 14 9.26 6.91 0.78
N THR A 15 8.77 7.74 -0.13
CA THR A 15 9.61 8.39 -1.15
C THR A 15 10.63 9.31 -0.49
N SER A 16 10.22 10.15 0.47
CA SER A 16 11.15 11.01 1.20
C SER A 16 12.11 10.20 2.06
N GLY A 17 11.64 9.16 2.76
CA GLY A 17 12.49 8.30 3.56
C GLY A 17 13.60 7.63 2.75
N ILE A 18 13.29 7.08 1.58
CA ILE A 18 14.28 6.47 0.67
C ILE A 18 15.29 7.51 0.15
N LEU A 19 14.87 8.75 -0.06
CA LEU A 19 15.73 9.81 -0.59
C LEU A 19 16.64 10.45 0.47
N PHE A 20 16.17 10.56 1.71
CA PHE A 20 16.88 11.29 2.76
C PHE A 20 17.55 10.38 3.80
N ASP A 21 16.86 9.37 4.32
CA ASP A 21 17.40 8.45 5.34
C ASP A 21 16.61 7.13 5.37
N THR A 22 17.13 6.13 4.68
CA THR A 22 16.53 4.79 4.60
C THR A 22 16.53 4.09 5.96
N ASN A 23 17.55 4.28 6.79
CA ASN A 23 17.65 3.60 8.10
C ASN A 23 16.55 4.10 9.05
N LEU A 24 16.33 5.42 9.09
CA LEU A 24 15.23 6.00 9.85
C LEU A 24 13.87 5.52 9.33
N LEU A 25 13.70 5.42 8.00
CA LEU A 25 12.48 4.88 7.39
C LEU A 25 12.24 3.44 7.82
N ILE A 26 13.26 2.59 7.80
CA ILE A 26 13.18 1.19 8.23
C ILE A 26 12.72 1.11 9.68
N MET A 27 13.36 1.84 10.61
CA MET A 27 12.98 1.84 12.02
C MET A 27 11.53 2.30 12.24
N CYS A 28 11.15 3.42 11.62
CA CYS A 28 9.79 3.95 11.71
C CYS A 28 8.76 2.98 11.12
N SER A 29 9.07 2.34 9.99
CA SER A 29 8.16 1.39 9.32
C SER A 29 7.86 0.17 10.19
N VAL A 30 8.88 -0.41 10.83
CA VAL A 30 8.72 -1.56 11.75
C VAL A 30 7.90 -1.15 12.97
N ALA A 31 8.24 -0.02 13.60
CA ALA A 31 7.48 0.49 14.75
C ALA A 31 6.00 0.72 14.41
N PHE A 32 5.74 1.30 13.24
CA PHE A 32 4.38 1.57 12.78
C PHE A 32 3.59 0.29 12.46
N ILE A 33 4.23 -0.73 11.85
CA ILE A 33 3.60 -2.04 11.62
C ILE A 33 3.26 -2.72 12.95
N VAL A 34 4.17 -2.71 13.92
CA VAL A 34 3.93 -3.26 15.26
C VAL A 34 2.74 -2.55 15.92
N LEU A 35 2.69 -1.22 15.83
CA LEU A 35 1.55 -0.44 16.35
C LEU A 35 0.23 -0.85 15.69
N LEU A 36 0.19 -0.94 14.35
CA LEU A 36 -1.02 -1.35 13.63
C LEU A 36 -1.45 -2.78 14.00
N LEU A 37 -0.51 -3.71 14.17
CA LEU A 37 -0.78 -5.07 14.62
C LEU A 37 -1.36 -5.10 16.04
N LEU A 38 -0.79 -4.31 16.96
CA LEU A 38 -1.30 -4.21 18.34
C LEU A 38 -2.73 -3.64 18.36
N LEU A 39 -2.98 -2.57 17.61
CA LEU A 39 -4.31 -1.98 17.47
C LEU A 39 -5.32 -2.97 16.88
N GLU A 40 -4.91 -3.74 15.87
CA GLU A 40 -5.75 -4.77 15.26
C GLU A 40 -6.04 -5.91 16.26
N CYS A 41 -5.02 -6.35 17.02
CA CYS A 41 -5.19 -7.36 18.07
C CYS A 41 -6.15 -6.89 19.17
N MET A 42 -6.02 -5.65 19.64
CA MET A 42 -6.90 -5.07 20.65
C MET A 42 -8.34 -4.94 20.16
N LYS A 43 -8.52 -4.55 18.89
CA LYS A 43 -9.82 -4.51 18.21
C LYS A 43 -10.44 -5.90 18.12
N ILE A 44 -9.69 -6.92 17.70
CA ILE A 44 -10.20 -8.30 17.56
C ILE A 44 -10.56 -8.89 18.93
N ARG A 45 -9.71 -8.69 19.95
CA ARG A 45 -9.89 -9.25 21.30
C ARG A 45 -10.88 -8.48 22.18
N ASN A 46 -11.39 -7.34 21.71
CA ASN A 46 -12.33 -6.48 22.43
C ASN A 46 -11.91 -6.14 23.87
N ILE A 47 -10.63 -5.85 24.08
CA ILE A 47 -10.04 -5.61 25.40
C ILE A 47 -10.61 -4.29 25.97
N ALA A 48 -11.35 -4.33 27.06
CA ALA A 48 -11.87 -3.12 27.71
C ALA A 48 -10.72 -2.29 28.34
N PRO A 49 -10.76 -0.94 28.34
CA PRO A 49 -11.77 -0.04 27.75
C PRO A 49 -11.53 0.32 26.27
N LEU A 50 -10.33 0.03 25.75
CA LEU A 50 -9.85 0.55 24.45
C LEU A 50 -10.47 -0.16 23.23
N GLY A 51 -10.83 -1.43 23.34
CA GLY A 51 -11.34 -2.24 22.21
C GLY A 51 -12.63 -1.66 21.61
N ASN A 52 -13.58 -1.25 22.45
CA ASN A 52 -14.82 -0.59 22.00
C ASN A 52 -14.56 0.80 21.44
N LEU A 53 -13.64 1.58 22.06
CA LEU A 53 -13.28 2.91 21.56
C LEU A 53 -12.61 2.84 20.18
N ILE A 54 -11.65 1.92 20.01
CA ILE A 54 -10.95 1.70 18.72
C ILE A 54 -11.95 1.25 17.67
N ARG A 55 -12.83 0.27 17.99
CA ARG A 55 -13.85 -0.21 17.05
C ARG A 55 -14.80 0.92 16.64
N ASN A 56 -15.29 1.72 17.58
CA ASN A 56 -16.21 2.81 17.29
C ASN A 56 -15.53 3.94 16.50
N ALA A 57 -14.30 4.31 16.87
CA ALA A 57 -13.50 5.28 16.13
C ALA A 57 -13.29 4.81 14.69
N TRP A 58 -13.04 3.51 14.47
CA TRP A 58 -12.79 2.96 13.14
C TRP A 58 -14.06 2.79 12.31
N ASN A 59 -15.17 2.37 12.94
CA ASN A 59 -16.48 2.25 12.29
C ASN A 59 -16.98 3.60 11.75
N MET A 60 -16.62 4.72 12.40
CA MET A 60 -16.94 6.08 11.91
C MET A 60 -16.27 6.40 10.57
N TYR A 61 -15.19 5.71 10.22
CA TYR A 61 -14.43 5.90 8.98
C TYR A 61 -14.67 4.79 7.94
N GLU A 62 -15.54 3.84 8.25
CA GLU A 62 -15.85 2.69 7.41
C GLU A 62 -16.94 3.06 6.38
N ASP A 63 -16.56 3.24 5.11
CA ASP A 63 -17.52 3.36 4.01
C ASP A 63 -18.27 2.01 3.86
N GLU A 64 -19.57 2.02 3.53
CA GLU A 64 -20.45 0.82 3.37
C GLU A 64 -19.89 -0.34 2.52
N LYS A 65 -18.82 -0.10 1.76
CA LYS A 65 -18.14 -1.11 0.93
C LYS A 65 -17.13 -1.98 1.67
N ASP A 66 -16.63 -1.56 2.83
CA ASP A 66 -15.43 -2.13 3.45
C ASP A 66 -15.66 -2.53 4.93
N THR A 67 -16.70 -3.31 5.23
CA THR A 67 -16.97 -3.80 6.59
C THR A 67 -15.79 -4.56 7.20
N GLY A 68 -15.23 -4.05 8.29
CA GLY A 68 -14.20 -4.65 9.14
C GLY A 68 -12.74 -4.56 8.67
N SER A 69 -12.44 -4.09 7.45
CA SER A 69 -11.15 -4.36 6.78
C SER A 69 -10.20 -3.16 6.66
N MET A 70 -10.61 -1.96 7.09
CA MET A 70 -9.84 -0.75 6.81
C MET A 70 -8.46 -0.74 7.49
N MET A 71 -8.32 -1.23 8.72
CA MET A 71 -7.02 -1.30 9.41
C MET A 71 -6.09 -2.35 8.78
N VAL A 72 -6.64 -3.50 8.40
CA VAL A 72 -5.94 -4.56 7.67
C VAL A 72 -5.44 -4.06 6.30
N SER A 73 -6.23 -3.23 5.61
CA SER A 73 -5.84 -2.62 4.34
C SER A 73 -4.64 -1.68 4.49
N HIS A 74 -4.61 -0.85 5.53
CA HIS A 74 -3.46 0.01 5.84
C HIS A 74 -2.23 -0.80 6.22
N LEU A 75 -2.40 -1.87 6.99
CA LEU A 75 -1.32 -2.79 7.34
C LEU A 75 -0.69 -3.41 6.07
N PHE A 76 -1.49 -3.95 5.16
CA PHE A 76 -0.99 -4.51 3.91
C PHE A 76 -0.30 -3.48 3.03
N LEU A 77 -0.81 -2.25 2.98
CA LEU A 77 -0.16 -1.18 2.24
C LEU A 77 1.23 -0.88 2.78
N ILE A 78 1.35 -0.68 4.10
CA ILE A 78 2.63 -0.36 4.74
C ILE A 78 3.61 -1.51 4.58
N ILE A 79 3.17 -2.77 4.75
CA ILE A 79 4.01 -3.94 4.50
C ILE A 79 4.48 -3.99 3.04
N GLY A 80 3.58 -3.77 2.08
CA GLY A 80 3.91 -3.77 0.66
C GLY A 80 4.93 -2.70 0.26
N LEU A 81 4.90 -1.54 0.93
CA LEU A 81 5.91 -0.49 0.74
C LEU A 81 7.22 -0.77 1.49
N SER A 82 7.15 -1.38 2.67
CA SER A 82 8.32 -1.68 3.53
C SER A 82 9.18 -2.81 3.00
N TYR A 83 8.54 -3.86 2.48
CA TYR A 83 9.20 -5.11 2.16
C TYR A 83 10.39 -4.94 1.19
N PRO A 84 10.27 -4.18 0.08
CA PRO A 84 11.40 -3.94 -0.81
C PRO A 84 12.50 -3.09 -0.19
N VAL A 85 12.15 -2.15 0.70
CA VAL A 85 13.11 -1.29 1.41
C VAL A 85 13.94 -2.11 2.39
N TRP A 86 13.35 -3.09 3.07
CA TRP A 86 14.05 -3.97 4.00
C TRP A 86 15.00 -4.95 3.34
N LEU A 87 14.69 -5.37 2.10
CA LEU A 87 15.45 -6.38 1.39
C LEU A 87 16.53 -5.82 0.46
N ALA A 88 16.36 -4.59 -0.03
CA ALA A 88 17.26 -4.00 -0.99
C ALA A 88 18.38 -3.20 -0.30
N ASP A 89 19.61 -3.48 -0.71
CA ASP A 89 20.78 -2.69 -0.32
C ASP A 89 20.62 -1.21 -0.70
N ASP A 90 21.29 -0.33 0.05
CA ASP A 90 21.24 1.14 -0.16
C ASP A 90 21.63 1.58 -1.58
N ASN A 91 22.46 0.79 -2.26
CA ASN A 91 22.89 1.07 -3.64
C ASN A 91 21.83 0.71 -4.69
N ARG A 92 20.75 0.01 -4.31
CA ARG A 92 19.72 -0.50 -5.22
C ARG A 92 18.42 0.28 -5.09
N ARG A 93 18.50 1.59 -5.33
CA ARG A 93 17.36 2.53 -5.21
C ARG A 93 16.11 2.10 -5.98
N LEU A 94 16.25 1.57 -7.20
CA LEU A 94 15.11 1.07 -7.98
C LEU A 94 14.41 -0.12 -7.30
N ALA A 95 15.17 -0.98 -6.61
CA ALA A 95 14.61 -2.09 -5.86
C ALA A 95 13.87 -1.58 -4.62
N GLN A 96 14.42 -0.59 -3.90
CA GLN A 96 13.74 0.05 -2.77
C GLN A 96 12.45 0.76 -3.19
N LEU A 97 12.43 1.41 -4.36
CA LEU A 97 11.25 2.09 -4.91
C LEU A 97 10.20 1.13 -5.50
N SER A 98 10.53 -0.15 -5.70
CA SER A 98 9.62 -1.10 -6.37
C SER A 98 8.25 -1.23 -5.68
N GLY A 99 8.20 -1.10 -4.36
CA GLY A 99 6.95 -1.06 -3.60
C GLY A 99 6.09 0.15 -3.98
N ILE A 100 6.69 1.34 -4.04
CA ILE A 100 6.01 2.58 -4.46
C ILE A 100 5.58 2.49 -5.92
N ILE A 101 6.40 1.91 -6.80
CA ILE A 101 6.06 1.75 -8.22
C ILE A 101 4.87 0.80 -8.38
N SER A 102 4.89 -0.35 -7.70
CA SER A 102 3.80 -1.32 -7.77
C SER A 102 2.49 -0.73 -7.25
N VAL A 103 2.54 -0.09 -6.09
CA VAL A 103 1.38 0.48 -5.42
C VAL A 103 0.88 1.76 -6.10
N GLY A 104 1.78 2.61 -6.58
CA GLY A 104 1.45 3.88 -7.22
C GLY A 104 1.08 3.71 -8.69
N VAL A 105 2.01 3.23 -9.51
CA VAL A 105 1.84 3.09 -10.96
C VAL A 105 0.96 1.89 -11.29
N GLY A 106 1.28 0.73 -10.71
CA GLY A 106 0.60 -0.53 -10.94
C GLY A 106 -0.89 -0.49 -10.61
N ASP A 107 -1.24 -0.24 -9.34
CA ASP A 107 -2.64 -0.22 -8.91
C ASP A 107 -3.46 0.87 -9.61
N SER A 108 -2.88 2.05 -9.85
CA SER A 108 -3.57 3.14 -10.54
C SER A 108 -3.93 2.76 -11.97
N ILE A 109 -2.96 2.25 -12.75
CA ILE A 109 -3.20 1.88 -14.15
C ILE A 109 -4.10 0.66 -14.23
N ALA A 110 -3.92 -0.33 -13.34
CA ALA A 110 -4.81 -1.48 -13.26
C ALA A 110 -6.26 -1.08 -12.98
N SER A 111 -6.48 -0.10 -12.09
CA SER A 111 -7.82 0.41 -11.79
C SER A 111 -8.42 1.23 -12.95
N ILE A 112 -7.62 2.06 -13.63
CA ILE A 112 -8.10 2.87 -14.76
C ILE A 112 -8.48 1.97 -15.94
N VAL A 113 -7.59 1.06 -16.33
CA VAL A 113 -7.82 0.16 -17.45
C VAL A 113 -8.90 -0.86 -17.10
N GLY A 114 -8.85 -1.43 -15.90
CA GLY A 114 -9.83 -2.41 -15.47
C GLY A 114 -11.25 -1.86 -15.35
N SER A 115 -11.42 -0.57 -15.05
CA SER A 115 -12.74 0.07 -15.00
C SER A 115 -13.29 0.48 -16.37
N LYS A 116 -12.43 0.80 -17.34
CA LYS A 116 -12.84 1.26 -18.69
C LYS A 116 -12.92 0.13 -19.71
N LEU A 117 -11.99 -0.81 -19.66
CA LEU A 117 -11.77 -1.83 -20.69
C LEU A 117 -11.84 -3.27 -20.14
N GLY A 118 -11.98 -3.43 -18.83
CA GLY A 118 -11.96 -4.74 -18.19
C GLY A 118 -13.26 -5.51 -18.43
N THR A 119 -13.13 -6.70 -19.03
CA THR A 119 -14.27 -7.57 -19.32
C THR A 119 -14.19 -8.88 -18.53
N HIS A 120 -12.99 -9.47 -18.45
CA HIS A 120 -12.77 -10.74 -17.75
C HIS A 120 -12.42 -10.49 -16.29
N LYS A 121 -13.35 -10.82 -15.39
CA LYS A 121 -13.15 -10.64 -13.94
C LYS A 121 -12.48 -11.85 -13.31
N TRP A 122 -11.62 -11.60 -12.33
CA TRP A 122 -11.11 -12.65 -11.45
C TRP A 122 -12.26 -13.25 -10.62
N PRO A 123 -12.30 -14.58 -10.42
CA PRO A 123 -13.36 -15.23 -9.65
C PRO A 123 -13.50 -14.61 -8.25
N GLY A 124 -14.72 -14.20 -7.89
CA GLY A 124 -15.00 -13.64 -6.57
C GLY A 124 -14.52 -12.20 -6.33
N THR A 125 -14.02 -11.49 -7.36
CA THR A 125 -13.60 -10.08 -7.21
C THR A 125 -14.17 -9.16 -8.27
N LYS A 126 -14.05 -7.84 -8.04
CA LYS A 126 -14.35 -6.81 -9.05
C LYS A 126 -13.14 -6.48 -9.94
N ARG A 127 -11.98 -7.13 -9.72
CA ARG A 127 -10.75 -6.90 -10.48
C ARG A 127 -10.81 -7.66 -11.80
N THR A 128 -10.18 -7.11 -12.82
CA THR A 128 -10.18 -7.68 -14.18
C THR A 128 -8.79 -8.13 -14.60
N LEU A 129 -8.72 -9.16 -15.44
CA LEU A 129 -7.48 -9.68 -16.01
C LEU A 129 -6.77 -8.60 -16.83
N GLU A 130 -7.52 -7.85 -17.62
CA GLU A 130 -7.00 -6.78 -18.47
C GLU A 130 -6.42 -5.64 -17.63
N GLY A 131 -7.07 -5.31 -16.51
CA GLY A 131 -6.54 -4.34 -15.55
C GLY A 131 -5.22 -4.83 -14.94
N SER A 132 -5.18 -6.07 -14.46
CA SER A 132 -3.94 -6.65 -13.89
C SER A 132 -2.79 -6.68 -14.90
N LEU A 133 -3.04 -7.10 -16.15
CA LEU A 133 -2.04 -7.10 -17.21
C LEU A 133 -1.56 -5.68 -17.54
N ALA A 134 -2.47 -4.72 -17.67
CA ALA A 134 -2.11 -3.33 -17.95
C ALA A 134 -1.26 -2.72 -16.83
N GLY A 135 -1.59 -2.99 -15.56
CA GLY A 135 -0.77 -2.57 -14.42
C GLY A 135 0.64 -3.17 -14.48
N LEU A 136 0.77 -4.46 -14.80
CA LEU A 136 2.05 -5.14 -14.94
C LEU A 136 2.89 -4.56 -16.09
N PHE A 137 2.31 -4.36 -17.28
CA PHE A 137 3.01 -3.75 -18.41
C PHE A 137 3.44 -2.32 -18.10
N ALA A 138 2.60 -1.55 -17.42
CA ALA A 138 2.95 -0.20 -17.04
C ALA A 138 4.12 -0.13 -16.06
N GLN A 139 4.21 -1.06 -15.11
CA GLN A 139 5.38 -1.14 -14.22
C GLN A 139 6.66 -1.46 -15.00
N PHE A 140 6.62 -2.39 -15.96
CA PHE A 140 7.76 -2.69 -16.82
C PHE A 140 8.19 -1.48 -17.66
N ILE A 141 7.22 -0.79 -18.27
CA ILE A 141 7.48 0.43 -19.05
C ILE A 141 8.07 1.52 -18.14
N PHE A 142 7.53 1.69 -16.93
CA PHE A 142 8.02 2.68 -15.98
C PHE A 142 9.46 2.39 -15.56
N ILE A 143 9.77 1.15 -15.19
CA ILE A 143 11.13 0.73 -14.84
C ILE A 143 12.08 0.90 -16.03
N ALA A 144 11.68 0.48 -17.23
CA ALA A 144 12.47 0.64 -18.45
C ALA A 144 12.71 2.12 -18.78
N SER A 145 11.69 2.98 -18.57
CA SER A 145 11.82 4.42 -18.75
C SER A 145 12.77 5.03 -17.73
N MET A 146 12.70 4.62 -16.46
CA MET A 146 13.63 5.06 -15.42
C MET A 146 15.05 4.63 -15.74
N TRP A 147 15.24 3.41 -16.29
CA TRP A 147 16.54 2.93 -16.71
C TRP A 147 17.07 3.66 -17.96
N TYR A 148 16.20 4.01 -18.91
CA TYR A 148 16.57 4.69 -20.15
C TYR A 148 16.84 6.19 -19.94
N PHE A 149 16.00 6.87 -19.16
CA PHE A 149 16.10 8.30 -18.86
C PHE A 149 16.97 8.61 -17.64
N GLY A 150 17.37 7.61 -16.86
CA GLY A 150 17.91 7.83 -15.53
C GLY A 150 19.19 7.09 -15.21
N THR A 151 20.20 7.89 -14.87
CA THR A 151 21.06 7.79 -13.67
C THR A 151 22.04 6.63 -13.55
#